data_AF-A0A8J8ELT0-F1
#
_entry.id   AF-A0A8J8ELT0-F1
#
_cell.length_a   1.000
_cell.length_b   1.000
_cell.length_c   1.000
_cell.angle_alpha   90.00
_cell.angle_beta   90.00
_cell.angle_gamma   90.00
#
_symmetry.space_group_name_H-M   'P 1'
#
loop_
_entity.id
_entity.type
_entity.pdbx_description
1 polymer ?
#
loop_
_entity_poly.entity_id
_entity_poly.type
_entity_poly.pdbx_seq_one_letter_code
_entity_poly.pdbx_strand_id
1 'polypeptide(L)'
;MGRVAPLIIAVLLVVTAYTGYGYHQREAELGATMNGLLEVSDMAIFCLEDSGSLGILLESNVSDDILRERLGRYTSCSMMLRKASFSIYLANNEERYRNLSLVAADLEVYFHATMNSRNPRKLLSENMETIDEISKELGAILQGGGAKNLSDERVGRLFNLTENLSG
;
A
#
# COMPACT_ATOMS: atom_id res chain seq x y z
N MET A 1 51.31 -29.00 22.22
CA MET A 1 50.65 -27.88 21.47
C MET A 1 49.87 -28.33 20.22
N GLY A 2 49.83 -29.62 19.82
CA GLY A 2 49.19 -30.06 18.56
C GLY A 2 47.68 -30.40 18.60
N ARG A 3 47.02 -30.41 19.76
CA ARG A 3 45.59 -30.78 19.89
C ARG A 3 44.64 -29.61 20.15
N VAL A 4 45.17 -28.42 20.44
CA VAL A 4 44.36 -27.23 20.78
C VAL A 4 43.92 -26.50 19.50
N ALA A 5 44.81 -26.39 18.51
CA ALA A 5 44.51 -25.78 17.21
C ALA A 5 43.31 -26.43 16.46
N PRO A 6 43.21 -27.77 16.30
CA PRO A 6 42.06 -28.37 15.62
C PRO A 6 40.75 -28.18 16.39
N LEU A 7 40.81 -28.08 17.72
CA LEU A 7 39.66 -27.85 18.59
C LEU A 7 39.14 -26.40 18.45
N ILE A 8 40.06 -25.43 18.38
CA ILE A 8 39.72 -24.03 18.10
C ILE A 8 39.08 -23.90 16.72
N ILE A 9 39.62 -24.58 15.70
CA ILE A 9 39.07 -24.56 14.34
C ILE A 9 37.67 -25.19 14.30
N ALA A 10 37.46 -26.33 14.97
CA ALA A 10 36.15 -26.96 15.05
C ALA A 10 35.11 -26.06 15.74
N VAL A 11 35.48 -25.39 16.83
CA VAL A 11 34.60 -24.45 17.53
C VAL A 11 34.26 -23.26 16.63
N LEU A 12 35.24 -22.69 15.91
CA LEU A 12 35.00 -21.60 14.97
C LEU A 12 34.04 -22.02 13.84
N LEU A 13 34.18 -23.23 13.29
CA LEU A 13 33.29 -23.75 12.25
C LEU A 13 31.85 -23.95 12.74
N VAL A 14 31.66 -24.41 13.98
CA VAL A 14 30.33 -24.54 14.58
C VAL A 14 29.71 -23.17 14.83
N VAL A 15 30.50 -22.21 15.31
CA VAL A 15 30.02 -20.83 15.53
C VAL A 15 29.65 -20.17 14.20
N THR A 16 30.47 -20.27 13.15
CA THR A 16 30.15 -19.68 11.84
C THR A 16 28.96 -20.35 11.16
N ALA A 17 28.82 -21.68 11.28
CA ALA A 17 27.65 -22.39 10.77
C ALA A 17 26.37 -21.97 11.51
N TYR A 18 26.42 -21.85 12.84
CA TYR A 18 25.28 -21.43 13.65
C TYR A 18 24.87 -19.97 13.39
N THR A 19 25.84 -19.06 13.33
CA THR A 19 25.55 -17.64 13.03
C THR A 19 25.11 -17.45 11.58
N GLY A 20 25.71 -18.17 10.63
CA GLY A 20 25.31 -18.16 9.23
C GLY A 20 23.89 -18.68 9.02
N TYR A 21 23.52 -19.78 9.69
CA TYR A 21 22.14 -20.29 9.67
C TYR A 21 21.15 -19.30 10.27
N GLY A 22 21.44 -18.75 11.46
CA GLY A 22 20.58 -17.77 12.10
C GLY A 22 20.44 -16.47 11.31
N TYR A 23 21.49 -16.06 10.59
CA TYR A 23 21.45 -14.92 9.68
C TYR A 23 20.58 -15.18 8.46
N HIS A 24 20.78 -16.30 7.76
CA HIS A 24 19.96 -16.69 6.61
C HIS A 24 18.48 -16.87 6.97
N GLN A 25 18.18 -17.42 8.14
CA GLN A 25 16.80 -17.57 8.58
C GLN A 25 16.13 -16.20 8.78
N ARG A 26 16.83 -15.23 9.40
CA ARG A 26 16.32 -13.87 9.55
C ARG A 26 16.13 -13.15 8.22
N GLU A 27 17.07 -13.32 7.28
CA GLU A 27 16.93 -12.75 5.93
C GLU A 27 15.71 -13.34 5.19
N ALA A 28 15.51 -14.67 5.31
CA ALA A 28 14.35 -15.33 4.71
C ALA A 28 13.03 -14.84 5.33
N GLU A 29 12.97 -14.69 6.66
CA GLU A 29 11.80 -14.17 7.37
C GLU A 29 11.50 -12.70 7.01
N LEU A 30 12.53 -11.86 6.88
CA LEU A 30 12.40 -10.47 6.42
C LEU A 30 11.92 -10.42 4.95
N GLY A 31 12.47 -11.26 4.09
CA GLY A 31 12.05 -11.37 2.69
C GLY A 31 10.59 -11.82 2.55
N ALA A 32 10.17 -12.81 3.33
CA ALA A 32 8.77 -13.26 3.38
C ALA A 32 7.83 -12.16 3.89
N THR A 33 8.24 -11.43 4.94
CA THR A 33 7.48 -10.29 5.47
C THR A 33 7.33 -9.20 4.42
N MET A 34 8.41 -8.84 3.72
CA MET A 34 8.39 -7.84 2.66
C MET A 34 7.47 -8.25 1.51
N ASN A 35 7.55 -9.50 1.05
CA ASN A 35 6.65 -10.02 0.03
C ASN A 35 5.19 -9.95 0.47
N GLY A 36 4.88 -10.33 1.71
CA GLY A 36 3.53 -10.21 2.26
C GLY A 36 3.01 -8.76 2.30
N LEU A 37 3.87 -7.79 2.66
CA LEU A 37 3.49 -6.37 2.64
C LEU A 37 3.25 -5.84 1.22
N LEU A 38 4.03 -6.32 0.24
CA LEU A 38 3.84 -5.98 -1.17
C LEU A 38 2.52 -6.56 -1.69
N GLU A 39 2.20 -7.81 -1.36
CA GLU A 39 0.92 -8.44 -1.73
C GLU A 39 -0.28 -7.72 -1.10
N VAL A 40 -0.20 -7.32 0.18
CA VAL A 40 -1.24 -6.51 0.83
C VAL A 40 -1.40 -5.16 0.14
N SER A 41 -0.28 -4.52 -0.24
CA SER A 41 -0.31 -3.26 -1.00
C SER A 41 -1.00 -3.46 -2.36
N ASP A 42 -0.66 -4.52 -3.09
CA ASP A 42 -1.28 -4.82 -4.38
C ASP A 42 -2.78 -5.10 -4.27
N MET A 43 -3.19 -5.86 -3.25
CA MET A 43 -4.61 -6.13 -3.00
C MET A 43 -5.37 -4.84 -2.64
N ALA A 44 -4.75 -3.96 -1.86
CA ALA A 44 -5.35 -2.68 -1.49
C ALA A 44 -5.43 -1.72 -2.70
N ILE A 45 -4.39 -1.66 -3.54
CA ILE A 45 -4.38 -0.90 -4.80
C ILE A 45 -5.49 -1.41 -5.73
N PHE A 46 -5.62 -2.72 -5.89
CA PHE A 46 -6.70 -3.34 -6.69
C PHE A 46 -8.09 -2.98 -6.17
N CYS A 47 -8.29 -3.00 -4.85
CA CYS A 47 -9.54 -2.56 -4.26
C CYS A 47 -9.84 -1.07 -4.52
N LEU A 48 -8.82 -0.21 -4.50
CA LEU A 48 -8.97 1.23 -4.70
C LEU A 48 -9.08 1.62 -6.18
N GLU A 49 -8.50 0.84 -7.09
CA GLU A 49 -8.67 1.03 -8.53
C GLU A 49 -10.14 0.92 -8.94
N ASP A 50 -10.91 0.04 -8.31
CA ASP A 50 -12.36 -0.06 -8.48
C ASP A 50 -13.13 1.21 -8.07
N SER A 51 -12.51 2.19 -7.40
CA SER A 51 -13.17 3.47 -7.05
C SER A 51 -13.63 4.28 -8.26
N GLY A 52 -13.05 4.06 -9.45
CA GLY A 52 -13.54 4.63 -10.71
C GLY A 52 -14.99 4.22 -11.02
N SER A 53 -15.45 3.08 -10.49
CA SER A 53 -16.84 2.62 -10.65
C SER A 53 -17.86 3.50 -9.91
N LEU A 54 -17.43 4.39 -9.02
CA LEU A 54 -18.32 5.33 -8.32
C LEU A 54 -19.07 6.23 -9.31
N GLY A 55 -18.47 6.57 -10.46
CA GLY A 55 -19.14 7.35 -11.50
C GLY A 55 -20.40 6.65 -12.02
N ILE A 56 -20.30 5.34 -12.29
CA ILE A 56 -21.42 4.52 -12.75
C ILE A 56 -22.52 4.45 -11.69
N LEU A 57 -22.15 4.34 -10.41
CA LEU A 57 -23.12 4.33 -9.30
C LEU A 57 -23.83 5.67 -9.15
N LEU A 58 -23.14 6.79 -9.38
CA LEU A 58 -23.72 8.13 -9.39
C LEU A 58 -24.73 8.26 -10.54
N GLU A 59 -24.34 7.90 -11.77
CA GLU A 59 -25.18 7.93 -12.97
C GLU A 59 -26.42 7.04 -12.83
N SER A 60 -26.28 5.87 -12.21
CA SER A 60 -27.37 4.92 -11.99
C SER A 60 -28.31 5.31 -10.85
N ASN A 61 -28.09 6.45 -10.20
CA ASN A 61 -28.91 6.98 -9.11
C ASN A 61 -29.19 5.96 -7.99
N VAL A 62 -28.16 5.20 -7.58
CA VAL A 62 -28.28 4.23 -6.47
C VAL A 62 -28.60 4.92 -5.13
N SER A 63 -29.09 4.18 -4.14
CA SER A 63 -29.34 4.76 -2.83
C SER A 63 -28.05 5.25 -2.16
N ASP A 64 -28.15 6.27 -1.32
CA ASP A 64 -27.01 6.76 -0.53
C ASP A 64 -26.42 5.67 0.36
N ASP A 65 -27.23 4.71 0.82
CA ASP A 65 -26.75 3.56 1.60
C ASP A 65 -25.76 2.69 0.79
N ILE A 66 -26.03 2.48 -0.50
CA ILE A 66 -25.11 1.75 -1.40
C ILE A 66 -23.82 2.55 -1.61
N LEU A 67 -23.92 3.88 -1.79
CA LEU A 67 -22.72 4.73 -1.90
C LEU A 67 -21.87 4.66 -0.63
N ARG A 68 -22.49 4.72 0.55
CA ARG A 68 -21.79 4.65 1.84
C ARG A 68 -21.12 3.31 2.06
N GLU A 69 -21.77 2.21 1.70
CA GLU A 69 -21.15 0.88 1.73
C GLU A 69 -19.90 0.84 0.87
N ARG A 70 -20.00 1.32 -0.38
CA ARG A 70 -18.87 1.32 -1.30
C ARG A 70 -17.72 2.20 -0.82
N LEU A 71 -18.03 3.39 -0.31
CA LEU A 71 -17.04 4.29 0.27
C LEU A 71 -16.38 3.69 1.52
N GLY A 72 -17.13 3.00 2.38
CA GLY A 72 -16.58 2.31 3.55
C GLY A 72 -15.58 1.21 3.17
N ARG A 73 -15.82 0.50 2.08
CA ARG A 73 -14.86 -0.44 1.50
C ARG A 73 -13.58 0.28 1.05
N TYR A 74 -13.70 1.37 0.31
CA TYR A 74 -12.53 2.13 -0.14
C TYR A 74 -11.76 2.77 1.02
N THR A 75 -12.41 3.30 2.05
CA THR A 75 -11.75 3.74 3.30
C THR A 75 -10.92 2.62 3.92
N SER A 76 -11.48 1.41 3.99
CA SER A 76 -10.77 0.25 4.56
C SER A 76 -9.56 -0.14 3.72
N CYS A 77 -9.68 -0.10 2.40
CA CYS A 77 -8.59 -0.38 1.47
C CYS A 77 -7.49 0.68 1.52
N SER A 78 -7.84 1.97 1.62
CA SER A 78 -6.90 3.06 1.87
C SER A 78 -6.11 2.85 3.16
N MET A 79 -6.78 2.48 4.26
CA MET A 79 -6.10 2.17 5.52
C MET A 79 -5.11 1.00 5.38
N MET A 80 -5.48 -0.05 4.65
CA MET A 80 -4.59 -1.19 4.40
C MET A 80 -3.35 -0.76 3.60
N LEU A 81 -3.55 -0.03 2.51
CA LEU A 81 -2.46 0.47 1.66
C LEU A 81 -1.52 1.38 2.45
N ARG A 82 -2.07 2.28 3.27
CA ARG A 82 -1.30 3.18 4.12
C ARG A 82 -0.40 2.40 5.08
N LYS A 83 -0.97 1.46 5.83
CA LYS A 83 -0.23 0.68 6.83
C LYS A 83 0.85 -0.18 6.16
N ALA A 84 0.51 -0.88 5.08
CA ALA A 84 1.45 -1.73 4.37
C ALA A 84 2.61 -0.91 3.78
N SER A 85 2.29 0.18 3.06
CA SER A 85 3.31 1.05 2.46
C SER A 85 4.21 1.69 3.52
N PHE A 86 3.65 2.14 4.63
CA PHE A 86 4.45 2.68 5.73
C PHE A 86 5.37 1.62 6.34
N SER A 87 4.89 0.39 6.53
CA SER A 87 5.73 -0.72 7.00
C SER A 87 6.86 -1.07 6.02
N ILE A 88 6.60 -1.01 4.71
CA ILE A 88 7.65 -1.20 3.69
C ILE A 88 8.70 -0.09 3.82
N TYR A 89 8.28 1.18 3.92
CA TYR A 89 9.18 2.30 4.13
C TYR A 89 10.03 2.14 5.39
N LEU A 90 9.45 1.72 6.52
CA LEU A 90 10.23 1.47 7.75
C LEU A 90 11.27 0.36 7.57
N ALA A 91 11.04 -0.58 6.66
CA ALA A 91 11.93 -1.72 6.43
C ALA A 91 13.05 -1.43 5.42
N ASN A 92 12.82 -0.61 4.38
CA ASN A 92 13.79 -0.34 3.32
C ASN A 92 14.22 1.14 3.17
N ASN A 93 13.55 2.05 3.88
CA ASN A 93 13.78 3.50 3.84
C ASN A 93 13.63 4.13 2.44
N GLU A 94 12.80 3.55 1.58
CA GLU A 94 12.54 4.08 0.24
C GLU A 94 11.33 5.03 0.25
N GLU A 95 11.59 6.31 -0.04
CA GLU A 95 10.60 7.42 0.05
C GLU A 95 9.32 7.20 -0.76
N ARG A 96 9.39 6.47 -1.89
CA ARG A 96 8.20 6.11 -2.67
C ARG A 96 7.10 5.43 -1.85
N TYR A 97 7.47 4.58 -0.90
CA TYR A 97 6.49 3.90 -0.05
C TYR A 97 5.98 4.80 1.09
N ARG A 98 6.79 5.77 1.54
CA ARG A 98 6.33 6.83 2.44
C ARG A 98 5.28 7.70 1.73
N ASN A 99 5.56 8.13 0.51
CA ASN A 99 4.65 8.96 -0.27
C ASN A 99 3.37 8.19 -0.65
N LEU A 100 3.48 6.90 -1.01
CA LEU A 100 2.30 6.05 -1.21
C LEU A 100 1.47 5.91 0.08
N SER A 101 2.10 5.84 1.24
CA SER A 101 1.40 5.87 2.52
C SER A 101 0.66 7.19 2.76
N LEU A 102 1.19 8.33 2.30
CA LEU A 102 0.52 9.62 2.44
C LEU A 102 -0.68 9.73 1.48
N VAL A 103 -0.51 9.35 0.21
CA VAL A 103 -1.59 9.20 -0.78
C VAL A 103 -2.75 8.39 -0.20
N ALA A 104 -2.43 7.23 0.38
CA ALA A 104 -3.43 6.36 0.98
C ALA A 104 -4.09 6.98 2.22
N ALA A 105 -3.38 7.81 2.99
CA ALA A 105 -3.97 8.53 4.11
C ALA A 105 -4.99 9.58 3.65
N ASP A 106 -4.67 10.33 2.59
CA ASP A 106 -5.57 11.33 2.03
C ASP A 106 -6.84 10.69 1.47
N LEU A 107 -6.70 9.56 0.76
CA LEU A 107 -7.85 8.76 0.30
C LEU A 107 -8.68 8.21 1.46
N GLU A 108 -8.03 7.72 2.53
CA GLU A 108 -8.73 7.25 3.73
C GLU A 108 -9.60 8.36 4.31
N VAL A 109 -9.02 9.56 4.48
CA VAL A 109 -9.72 10.75 4.99
C VAL A 109 -10.86 11.15 4.08
N TYR A 110 -10.62 11.28 2.77
CA TYR A 110 -11.63 11.69 1.80
C TYR A 110 -12.83 10.74 1.77
N PHE A 111 -12.59 9.43 1.62
CA PHE A 111 -13.68 8.45 1.57
C PHE A 111 -14.42 8.39 2.91
N HIS A 112 -13.70 8.48 4.03
CA HIS A 112 -14.31 8.49 5.36
C HIS A 112 -15.19 9.72 5.58
N ALA A 113 -14.73 10.92 5.20
CA ALA A 113 -15.51 12.14 5.31
C ALA A 113 -16.75 12.09 4.41
N THR A 114 -16.56 11.64 3.17
CA THR A 114 -17.64 11.53 2.18
C THR A 114 -18.71 10.54 2.64
N MET A 115 -18.33 9.36 3.12
CA MET A 115 -19.29 8.34 3.59
C MET A 115 -20.07 8.77 4.84
N ASN A 116 -19.61 9.79 5.58
CA ASN A 116 -20.27 10.30 6.78
C ASN A 116 -20.99 11.64 6.54
N SER A 117 -20.88 12.20 5.33
CA SER A 117 -21.56 13.44 4.95
C SER A 117 -23.09 13.27 4.93
N ARG A 118 -23.84 14.37 5.12
CA ARG A 118 -25.29 14.39 4.90
C ARG A 118 -25.68 14.19 3.44
N ASN A 119 -24.78 14.52 2.51
CA ASN A 119 -24.99 14.37 1.07
C ASN A 119 -23.72 13.80 0.42
N PRO A 120 -23.48 12.48 0.53
CA PRO A 120 -22.28 11.82 -0.02
C PRO A 120 -22.22 11.95 -1.54
N ARG A 121 -23.37 11.89 -2.20
CA ARG A 121 -23.51 12.03 -3.66
C ARG A 121 -22.92 13.33 -4.17
N LYS A 122 -23.27 14.46 -3.55
CA LYS A 122 -22.77 15.78 -3.96
C LYS A 122 -21.24 15.84 -3.90
N LEU A 123 -20.65 15.44 -2.77
CA LEU A 123 -19.20 15.47 -2.57
C LEU A 123 -18.46 14.54 -3.54
N LEU A 124 -19.03 13.38 -3.84
CA LEU A 124 -18.50 12.49 -4.87
C LEU A 124 -18.55 13.12 -6.25
N SER A 125 -19.70 13.68 -6.65
CA SER A 125 -19.85 14.30 -7.97
C SER A 125 -18.89 15.47 -8.19
N GLU A 126 -18.58 16.25 -7.16
CA GLU A 126 -17.62 17.37 -7.23
C GLU A 126 -16.17 16.92 -7.46
N ASN A 127 -15.83 15.67 -7.14
CA ASN A 127 -14.46 15.14 -7.19
C ASN A 127 -14.30 13.93 -8.12
N MET A 128 -15.35 13.55 -8.86
CA MET A 128 -15.37 12.28 -9.60
C MET A 128 -14.31 12.21 -10.70
N GLU A 129 -13.99 13.34 -11.35
CA GLU A 129 -12.92 13.40 -12.35
C GLU A 129 -11.57 13.02 -11.73
N THR A 130 -11.22 13.63 -10.59
CA THR A 130 -9.99 13.32 -9.84
C THR A 130 -9.98 11.86 -9.38
N ILE A 131 -11.11 11.32 -8.91
CA ILE A 131 -11.21 9.91 -8.48
C ILE A 131 -10.96 8.96 -9.67
N ASP A 132 -11.49 9.27 -10.84
CA ASP A 132 -11.28 8.47 -12.06
C ASP A 132 -9.81 8.51 -12.51
N GLU A 133 -9.14 9.65 -12.39
CA GLU A 133 -7.69 9.76 -12.65
C GLU A 133 -6.86 8.95 -11.65
N ILE A 134 -7.21 9.01 -10.36
CA ILE A 134 -6.55 8.21 -9.31
C ILE A 134 -6.75 6.71 -9.59
N SER A 135 -7.97 6.29 -9.93
CA SER A 135 -8.29 4.92 -10.31
C SER A 135 -7.40 4.43 -11.46
N LYS A 136 -7.23 5.23 -12.52
CA LYS A 136 -6.36 4.91 -13.65
C LYS A 136 -4.88 4.78 -13.25
N GLU A 137 -4.37 5.69 -12.43
CA GLU A 137 -2.97 5.61 -11.97
C GLU A 137 -2.73 4.40 -11.06
N LEU A 138 -3.68 4.04 -10.20
CA LEU A 138 -3.64 2.82 -9.39
C LEU A 138 -3.65 1.56 -10.28
N GLY A 139 -4.53 1.52 -11.29
CA GLY A 139 -4.56 0.43 -12.27
C GLY A 139 -3.26 0.31 -13.05
N ALA A 140 -2.64 1.44 -13.40
CA ALA A 140 -1.34 1.46 -14.04
C ALA A 140 -0.26 0.83 -13.14
N ILE A 141 -0.27 1.06 -11.81
CA ILE A 141 0.67 0.41 -10.86
C ILE A 141 0.58 -1.11 -10.99
N LEU A 142 -0.63 -1.66 -10.95
CA LEU A 142 -0.85 -3.11 -11.06
C LEU A 142 -0.32 -3.65 -12.39
N GLN A 143 -0.60 -2.96 -13.50
CA GLN A 143 -0.09 -3.34 -14.82
C GLN A 143 1.44 -3.26 -14.93
N GLY A 144 2.08 -2.38 -14.15
CA GLY A 144 3.54 -2.20 -14.07
C GLY A 144 4.26 -3.24 -13.21
N GLY A 145 3.55 -4.21 -12.65
CA GLY A 145 4.11 -5.20 -11.72
C GLY A 145 3.92 -4.86 -10.24
N GLY A 146 2.92 -4.04 -9.92
CA GLY A 146 2.45 -3.78 -8.57
C GLY A 146 3.37 -2.87 -7.75
N ALA A 147 3.12 -2.86 -6.45
CA ALA A 147 3.85 -2.10 -5.44
C ALA A 147 5.35 -2.40 -5.48
N LYS A 148 5.74 -3.62 -5.86
CA LYS A 148 7.15 -4.01 -5.98
C LYS A 148 7.93 -3.18 -7.00
N ASN A 149 7.27 -2.82 -8.11
CA ASN A 149 7.85 -2.07 -9.22
C ASN A 149 7.38 -0.61 -9.25
N LEU A 150 6.94 -0.09 -8.09
CA LEU A 150 6.44 1.27 -7.96
C LEU A 150 7.50 2.30 -8.34
N SER A 151 7.18 3.21 -9.26
CA SER A 151 8.06 4.31 -9.66
C SER A 151 7.76 5.59 -8.90
N ASP A 152 8.81 6.38 -8.64
CA ASP A 152 8.71 7.68 -7.96
C ASP A 152 7.79 8.64 -8.73
N GLU A 153 7.90 8.64 -10.06
CA GLU A 153 7.08 9.46 -10.96
C GLU A 153 5.58 9.19 -10.77
N ARG A 154 5.21 7.92 -10.65
CA ARG A 154 3.80 7.52 -10.53
C ARG A 154 3.25 7.84 -9.14
N VAL A 155 4.03 7.61 -8.10
CA VAL A 155 3.65 8.03 -6.74
C VAL A 155 3.52 9.54 -6.65
N GLY A 156 4.41 10.28 -7.30
CA GLY A 156 4.32 11.75 -7.37
C GLY A 156 3.04 12.23 -8.04
N ARG A 157 2.61 11.58 -9.13
CA ARG A 157 1.31 11.89 -9.75
C ARG A 157 0.14 11.62 -8.81
N LEU A 158 0.12 10.44 -8.16
CA LEU A 158 -0.92 10.12 -7.19
C LEU A 158 -0.97 11.12 -6.04
N PHE A 159 0.18 11.53 -5.52
CA PHE A 159 0.28 12.52 -4.44
C PHE A 159 -0.36 13.85 -4.84
N ASN A 160 -0.04 14.37 -6.03
CA ASN A 160 -0.64 15.60 -6.53
C ASN A 160 -2.16 15.48 -6.73
N LEU A 161 -2.64 14.32 -7.17
CA LEU A 161 -4.07 14.08 -7.33
C LEU A 161 -4.80 14.03 -5.98
N THR A 162 -4.22 13.40 -4.96
CA THR A 162 -4.86 13.27 -3.65
C THR A 162 -4.80 14.53 -2.80
N GLU A 163 -3.78 15.39 -2.96
CA GLU A 163 -3.78 16.71 -2.32
C GLU A 163 -5.01 17.53 -2.74
N ASN A 164 -5.47 17.40 -3.99
CA ASN A 164 -6.64 18.12 -4.50
C ASN A 164 -7.97 17.61 -3.93
N LEU A 165 -8.03 16.40 -3.36
CA LEU A 165 -9.25 15.83 -2.76
C LEU A 165 -9.53 16.37 -1.34
N SER A 166 -8.52 16.96 -0.69
CA SER A 166 -8.60 17.39 0.71
C SER A 166 -8.97 18.88 0.88
N GLY A 167 -9.41 19.54 -0.21
CA GLY A 167 -9.82 20.95 -0.25
C GLY A 167 -11.19 21.23 0.35
#